data_AF-A0A090AE81-F1
#
_entry.id   AF-A0A090AE81-F1
#
_cell.length_a   1.000
_cell.length_b   1.000
_cell.length_c   1.000
_cell.angle_alpha   90.00
_cell.angle_beta   90.00
_cell.angle_gamma   90.00
#
_symmetry.space_group_name_H-M   'P 1'
#
loop_
_entity.id
_entity.type
_entity.pdbx_description
1 polymer ?
#
loop_
_entity_poly.entity_id
_entity_poly.type
_entity_poly.pdbx_seq_one_letter_code
_entity_poly.pdbx_strand_id
1 'polypeptide(L)'
;MTLFRRFSTKILEETNLSPEQREQYQKSLFTYWELKGVVDTALEEGWQKGRPEGILPVARTMKQNSLPIELIQPMTGLTPTDIEALK
;
A
#
# COMPACT_ATOMS: atom_id res chain seq x y z
N MET A 1 15.28 1.90 -11.71
CA MET A 1 15.44 3.32 -12.15
C MET A 1 15.68 3.53 -13.65
N THR A 2 16.38 2.65 -14.38
CA THR A 2 16.85 2.93 -15.76
C THR A 2 15.72 3.04 -16.81
N LEU A 3 14.62 2.31 -16.62
CA LEU A 3 13.49 2.27 -17.56
C LEU A 3 12.67 3.58 -17.54
N PHE A 4 12.46 4.15 -16.34
CA PHE A 4 11.71 5.39 -16.13
C PHE A 4 12.40 6.59 -16.76
N ARG A 5 13.72 6.72 -16.56
CA ARG A 5 14.52 7.80 -17.17
C ARG A 5 14.44 7.77 -18.69
N ARG A 6 14.39 6.57 -19.29
CA ARG A 6 14.24 6.39 -20.74
C ARG A 6 12.87 6.82 -21.25
N PHE A 7 11.80 6.52 -20.50
CA PHE A 7 10.43 6.87 -20.88
C PHE A 7 10.15 8.38 -20.75
N SER A 8 10.60 9.00 -19.65
CA SER A 8 10.44 10.45 -19.45
C SER A 8 11.24 11.28 -20.46
N THR A 9 12.40 10.79 -20.88
CA THR A 9 13.22 11.47 -21.91
C THR A 9 12.52 11.44 -23.27
N LYS A 10 11.87 10.32 -23.63
CA LYS A 10 11.13 10.20 -24.90
C LYS A 10 9.95 11.20 -25.00
N ILE A 11 9.17 11.35 -23.93
CA ILE A 11 8.06 12.33 -23.89
C ILE A 11 8.57 13.78 -24.02
N LEU A 12 9.72 14.07 -23.44
CA LEU A 12 10.36 15.38 -23.49
C LEU A 12 11.00 15.72 -24.83
N GLU A 13 11.33 14.71 -25.64
CA GLU A 13 11.80 14.86 -27.01
C GLU A 13 10.64 15.10 -27.99
N GLU A 14 9.47 14.51 -27.73
CA GLU A 14 8.25 14.69 -28.54
C GLU A 14 7.53 16.03 -28.26
N THR A 15 7.98 16.80 -27.28
CA THR A 15 7.44 18.11 -26.91
C THR A 15 8.43 19.22 -27.26
N ASN A 16 7.98 20.27 -27.94
CA ASN A 16 8.79 21.46 -28.30
C ASN A 16 9.04 22.38 -27.09
N LEU A 17 9.52 21.82 -25.97
CA LEU A 17 9.87 22.56 -24.77
C LEU A 17 11.27 23.20 -24.92
N SER A 18 11.42 24.42 -24.40
CA SER A 18 12.75 25.00 -24.25
C SER A 18 13.60 24.19 -23.25
N PRO A 19 14.94 24.31 -23.27
CA PRO A 19 15.80 23.64 -22.31
C PRO A 19 15.41 23.90 -20.84
N GLU A 20 15.04 25.15 -20.53
CA GLU A 20 14.62 25.56 -19.18
C GLU A 20 13.28 24.92 -18.78
N GLN A 21 12.29 24.92 -19.68
CA GLN A 21 11.00 24.30 -19.45
C GLN A 21 11.13 22.78 -19.25
N ARG A 22 12.03 22.15 -20.01
CA ARG A 22 12.34 20.73 -19.89
C ARG A 22 12.94 20.40 -18.52
N GLU A 23 13.87 21.22 -18.04
CA GLU A 23 14.48 21.04 -16.72
C GLU A 23 13.44 21.18 -15.60
N GLN A 24 12.60 22.22 -15.66
CA GLN A 24 11.53 22.44 -14.69
C GLN A 24 10.55 21.27 -14.67
N TYR A 25 10.13 20.80 -15.84
CA TYR A 25 9.24 19.65 -15.96
C TYR A 25 9.87 18.38 -15.35
N GLN A 26 11.15 18.10 -15.62
CA GLN A 26 11.84 16.95 -15.04
C GLN A 26 11.90 17.02 -13.51
N LYS A 27 12.16 18.21 -12.95
CA LYS A 27 12.16 18.43 -11.50
C LYS A 27 10.77 18.18 -10.90
N SER A 28 9.72 18.77 -11.46
CA SER A 28 8.34 18.56 -11.00
C SER A 28 7.92 17.10 -11.08
N LEU A 29 8.27 16.43 -12.19
CA LEU A 29 7.98 15.01 -12.37
C LEU A 29 8.68 14.18 -11.31
N PHE A 30 9.98 14.42 -11.09
CA PHE A 30 10.75 13.73 -10.05
C PHE A 30 10.12 13.88 -8.67
N THR A 31 9.78 15.11 -8.26
CA THR A 31 9.11 15.39 -6.98
C THR A 31 7.77 14.65 -6.86
N TYR A 32 6.95 14.65 -7.91
CA TYR A 32 5.68 13.91 -7.89
C TYR A 32 5.89 12.42 -7.60
N TRP A 33 6.90 11.79 -8.24
CA TRP A 33 7.17 10.37 -8.05
C TRP A 33 7.76 10.05 -6.69
N GLU A 34 8.63 10.90 -6.14
CA GLU A 34 9.10 10.74 -4.77
C GLU A 34 7.95 10.76 -3.77
N LEU A 35 7.07 11.76 -3.89
CA LEU A 35 5.88 11.86 -3.03
C LEU A 35 4.95 10.67 -3.21
N LYS A 36 4.70 10.24 -4.44
CA LYS A 36 3.90 9.05 -4.72
C LYS A 36 4.51 7.81 -4.08
N GLY A 37 5.82 7.64 -4.18
CA GLY A 37 6.54 6.53 -3.54
C GLY A 37 6.34 6.52 -2.02
N VAL A 38 6.52 7.67 -1.36
CA VAL A 38 6.28 7.80 0.09
C VAL A 38 4.84 7.44 0.45
N VAL A 39 3.85 7.95 -0.28
CA VAL A 39 2.43 7.68 -0.02
C VAL A 39 2.08 6.22 -0.25
N ASP A 40 2.50 5.63 -1.36
CA ASP A 40 2.24 4.23 -1.69
C ASP A 40 2.82 3.31 -0.61
N THR A 41 4.08 3.54 -0.21
CA THR A 41 4.73 2.76 0.86
C THR A 41 4.01 2.93 2.20
N ALA A 42 3.65 4.17 2.59
CA ALA A 42 2.94 4.41 3.83
C ALA A 42 1.56 3.72 3.87
N LEU A 43 0.83 3.73 2.74
CA LEU A 43 -0.44 3.02 2.62
C LEU A 43 -0.26 1.51 2.70
N GLU A 44 0.69 0.94 1.95
CA GLU A 44 0.95 -0.49 1.95
C GLU A 44 1.35 -0.99 3.35
N GLU A 45 2.32 -0.34 3.98
CA GLU A 45 2.75 -0.70 5.33
C GLU A 45 1.62 -0.50 6.36
N GLY A 46 0.85 0.58 6.23
CA GLY A 46 -0.29 0.86 7.08
C GLY A 46 -1.35 -0.24 7.00
N TRP A 47 -1.67 -0.73 5.80
CA TRP A 47 -2.59 -1.85 5.63
C TRP A 47 -2.03 -3.18 6.14
N GLN A 48 -0.76 -3.47 5.88
CA GLN A 48 -0.10 -4.70 6.33
C GLN A 48 -0.03 -4.79 7.86
N LYS A 49 0.21 -3.67 8.56
CA LYS A 49 0.31 -3.61 10.03
C LYS A 49 -1.06 -3.40 10.69
N GLY A 50 -1.87 -2.47 10.18
CA GLY A 50 -3.14 -2.08 10.79
C GLY A 50 -4.22 -3.16 10.71
N ARG A 51 -4.27 -3.93 9.61
CA ARG A 51 -5.25 -5.02 9.47
C ARG A 51 -5.12 -6.08 10.58
N PRO A 52 -3.95 -6.70 10.82
CA PRO A 52 -3.80 -7.67 11.91
C PRO A 52 -3.93 -7.02 13.30
N GLU A 53 -3.43 -5.79 13.50
CA GLU A 53 -3.58 -5.07 14.78
C GLU A 53 -5.05 -4.81 15.15
N GLY A 54 -5.92 -4.56 14.17
CA GLY A 54 -7.36 -4.42 14.41
C GLY A 54 -8.11 -5.75 14.53
N ILE A 55 -7.86 -6.69 13.61
CA ILE A 55 -8.66 -7.92 13.49
C ILE A 55 -8.30 -8.95 14.57
N LEU A 56 -7.03 -9.14 14.89
CA LEU A 56 -6.61 -10.22 15.80
C LEU A 56 -7.12 -10.03 17.23
N PRO A 57 -7.10 -8.82 17.83
CA PRO A 57 -7.67 -8.61 19.17
C PRO A 57 -9.17 -8.86 19.21
N VAL A 58 -9.92 -8.39 18.20
CA VAL A 58 -11.37 -8.61 18.10
C VAL A 58 -11.69 -10.10 17.97
N ALA A 59 -10.97 -10.82 17.10
CA ALA A 59 -11.13 -12.26 16.93
C ALA A 59 -10.82 -13.05 18.22
N ARG A 60 -9.79 -12.63 18.97
CA ARG A 60 -9.47 -13.20 20.30
C ARG A 60 -10.62 -13.00 21.27
N THR A 61 -11.15 -11.77 21.36
CA THR A 61 -12.30 -11.48 22.22
C THR A 61 -13.52 -12.30 21.83
N MET A 62 -13.83 -12.45 20.53
CA MET A 62 -14.93 -13.29 20.07
C MET A 62 -14.76 -14.76 20.51
N LYS A 63 -13.55 -15.31 20.33
CA LYS A 63 -13.23 -16.68 20.75
C LYS A 63 -13.35 -16.86 22.27
N GLN A 64 -12.86 -15.91 23.05
CA GLN A 64 -12.96 -15.92 24.52
C GLN A 64 -14.42 -15.87 25.00
N ASN A 65 -15.28 -15.17 24.26
CA ASN A 65 -16.73 -15.15 24.49
C ASN A 65 -17.44 -16.40 23.94
N SER A 66 -16.71 -17.44 23.56
CA SER A 66 -17.23 -18.73 23.08
C SER A 66 -18.09 -18.63 21.82
N LEU A 67 -17.85 -17.63 20.96
CA LEU A 67 -18.49 -17.58 19.64
C LEU A 67 -17.98 -18.75 18.78
N PRO A 68 -18.85 -19.44 18.03
CA PRO A 68 -18.46 -20.47 17.07
C PRO A 68 -17.49 -19.93 16.01
N ILE A 69 -16.49 -20.75 15.65
CA ILE A 69 -15.49 -20.40 14.61
C ILE A 69 -16.17 -20.07 13.28
N GLU A 70 -17.24 -20.78 12.94
CA GLU A 70 -18.07 -20.57 11.74
C GLU A 70 -18.66 -19.16 11.66
N LEU A 71 -18.91 -18.51 12.80
CA LEU A 71 -19.38 -17.12 12.87
C LEU A 71 -18.22 -16.12 12.86
N ILE A 72 -17.07 -16.48 13.44
CA ILE A 72 -15.88 -15.60 13.52
C ILE A 72 -15.21 -15.45 12.14
N GLN A 73 -15.15 -16.51 11.34
CA GLN A 73 -14.53 -16.49 10.01
C GLN A 73 -15.06 -15.39 9.08
N PRO A 74 -16.37 -15.30 8.78
CA PRO A 74 -16.88 -14.28 7.87
C PRO A 74 -16.73 -12.85 8.41
N MET A 75 -16.68 -12.66 9.73
CA MET A 75 -16.52 -11.34 10.35
C MET A 75 -15.08 -10.83 10.32
N THR A 76 -14.11 -11.75 10.42
CA THR A 76 -12.68 -11.41 10.59
C THR A 76 -11.86 -11.69 9.32
N GLY A 77 -12.37 -12.52 8.42
CA GLY A 77 -11.64 -13.01 7.24
C GLY A 77 -10.42 -13.86 7.58
N LEU A 78 -10.36 -14.41 8.81
CA LEU A 78 -9.33 -15.35 9.24
C LEU A 78 -9.71 -16.78 8.84
N THR A 79 -8.71 -17.65 8.71
CA THR A 79 -8.96 -19.08 8.50
C THR A 79 -9.34 -19.76 9.83
N PRO A 80 -9.99 -20.94 9.80
CA PRO A 80 -10.32 -21.66 11.03
C PRO A 80 -9.06 -21.97 11.85
N THR A 81 -7.98 -22.36 11.16
CA THR A 81 -6.68 -22.65 11.77
C THR A 81 -6.08 -21.44 12.47
N ASP A 82 -6.19 -20.24 11.88
CA ASP A 82 -5.70 -19.02 12.52
C ASP A 82 -6.50 -18.72 13.79
N ILE A 83 -7.83 -18.86 13.75
CA ILE A 83 -8.73 -18.63 14.88
C ILE A 83 -8.46 -19.65 16.00
N GLU A 84 -8.23 -20.92 15.67
CA GLU A 84 -7.84 -21.96 16.64
C GLU A 84 -6.50 -21.66 17.31
N ALA A 85 -5.54 -21.11 16.58
CA ALA A 85 -4.23 -20.72 17.10
C ALA A 85 -4.26 -19.46 17.98
N LEU A 86 -5.35 -18.67 17.96
CA LEU A 86 -5.50 -17.51 18.84
C LEU A 86 -5.55 -17.94 20.32
N LYS A 87 -4.69 -17.36 21.16
CA LYS A 87 -4.69 -17.58 22.61
C LYS A 87 -5.79 -16.79 23.30
#